data_AF-A0A1A6FPX8-F1
#
_entry.id   AF-A0A1A6FPX8-F1
#
_cell.length_a   1.000
_cell.length_b   1.000
_cell.length_c   1.000
_cell.angle_alpha   90.00
_cell.angle_beta   90.00
_cell.angle_gamma   90.00
#
_symmetry.space_group_name_H-M   'P 1'
#
loop_
_entity.id
_entity.type
_entity.pdbx_description
1 polymer ?
#
loop_
_entity_poly.entity_id
_entity_poly.type
_entity_poly.pdbx_seq_one_letter_code
_entity_poly.pdbx_strand_id
1 'polypeptide(L)'
;MPKSTAWIFAGLGVWALAFAGAAQAASLQESATLLSAGKIKSLEFSGAGHWRQFGQAPVPGGDWPKFDVSAYSAAIDFDKASERVQLTRSQTPDGRARPAPVEQKLEWSVLGDAAWNVAPPQGAAPGAAPVATAAPAAVEERIADIWTTPQGFLKAALANGAKSEAAGANVEVSFALGNHRYVGTIGADNHVASIRTWIDSPVLGDTLLETTFSDYKDFGGLHFPTQIHRSAGGHEVLHIAVAAAKADGAVDIAIPAGLPPAPPITVASERIADGVYYLTGGTHHSVAVEEKDHVVLIEAPLNEERSLAVIQKVGEILPGKPIKYVVNSHVHFDHSGGLRTFVDAGATIVTQTISKAFYEQVWTLPHTLHPDRLAASKKAAKFESYEHKHVLGEGDHNIEVHHIAGSGHSDDLALVYLPKEKLVIEADAYTPAAVGAPAPKTPNPFSVNLYETIQKLGLDVERIAGLHGRVASLDELRTAIGRQTAAN
;
A
#
# COMPACT_ATOMS: atom_id res chain seq x y z
N MET A 1 -72.15 26.02 73.40
CA MET A 1 -72.54 25.87 71.99
C MET A 1 -72.78 27.26 71.42
N PRO A 2 -72.40 27.61 70.17
CA PRO A 2 -71.71 26.84 69.13
C PRO A 2 -70.55 27.59 68.42
N LYS A 3 -69.97 26.89 67.43
CA LYS A 3 -69.20 27.32 66.25
C LYS A 3 -67.67 27.41 66.37
N SER A 4 -67.07 26.24 66.15
CA SER A 4 -65.76 26.03 65.56
C SER A 4 -65.62 26.79 64.23
N THR A 5 -64.51 27.51 64.06
CA THR A 5 -64.10 28.06 62.77
C THR A 5 -62.74 27.44 62.43
N ALA A 6 -62.72 26.65 61.36
CA ALA A 6 -61.57 25.93 60.86
C ALA A 6 -60.63 26.87 60.10
N TRP A 7 -59.33 26.66 60.31
CA TRP A 7 -58.25 27.32 59.57
C TRP A 7 -58.09 26.63 58.21
N ILE A 8 -58.23 27.39 57.11
CA ILE A 8 -57.88 26.92 55.76
C ILE A 8 -56.52 27.55 55.40
N PHE A 9 -55.45 26.77 55.51
CA PHE A 9 -54.18 27.06 54.86
C PHE A 9 -54.29 26.62 53.38
N ALA A 10 -54.30 27.59 52.46
CA ALA A 10 -54.13 27.31 51.04
C ALA A 10 -52.63 27.07 50.75
N GLY A 11 -52.23 25.80 50.72
CA GLY A 11 -50.91 25.40 50.23
C GLY A 11 -50.87 25.43 48.70
N LEU A 12 -50.12 26.38 48.13
CA LEU A 12 -49.69 26.35 46.73
C LEU A 12 -48.65 25.24 46.56
N GLY A 13 -49.09 24.05 46.17
CA GLY A 13 -48.22 22.95 45.76
C GLY A 13 -47.66 23.22 44.37
N VAL A 14 -46.44 23.77 44.28
CA VAL A 14 -45.66 23.81 43.04
C VAL A 14 -45.15 22.39 42.78
N TRP A 15 -45.78 21.68 41.84
CA TRP A 15 -45.22 20.45 41.28
C TRP A 15 -44.09 20.83 40.32
N ALA A 16 -42.85 20.80 40.81
CA ALA A 16 -41.67 20.84 39.96
C ALA A 16 -41.55 19.47 39.26
N LEU A 17 -42.05 19.39 38.03
CA LEU A 17 -41.73 18.29 37.10
C LEU A 17 -40.26 18.46 36.69
N ALA A 18 -39.38 17.79 37.42
CA ALA A 18 -38.01 17.56 36.98
C ALA A 18 -38.04 16.58 35.79
N PHE A 19 -38.11 17.11 34.57
CA PHE A 19 -37.70 16.35 33.38
C PHE A 19 -36.19 16.15 33.47
N ALA A 20 -35.77 15.03 34.06
CA ALA A 20 -34.46 14.48 33.76
C ALA A 20 -34.50 14.09 32.28
N GLY A 21 -33.99 14.96 31.40
CA GLY A 21 -33.77 14.61 30.01
C GLY A 21 -32.80 13.44 29.98
N ALA A 22 -33.30 12.23 29.76
CA ALA A 22 -32.44 11.12 29.38
C ALA A 22 -31.73 11.57 28.10
N ALA A 23 -30.40 11.64 28.13
CA ALA A 23 -29.63 11.85 26.91
C ALA A 23 -30.10 10.80 25.89
N GLN A 24 -30.59 11.25 24.73
CA GLN A 24 -31.02 10.35 23.67
C GLN A 24 -29.80 9.51 23.28
N ALA A 25 -29.94 8.18 23.34
CA ALA A 25 -28.85 7.30 22.93
C ALA A 25 -28.60 7.48 21.43
N ALA A 26 -27.33 7.51 21.02
CA ALA A 26 -26.97 7.62 19.61
C ALA A 26 -27.69 6.55 18.77
N SER A 27 -27.98 6.84 17.51
CA SER A 27 -28.57 5.85 16.61
C SER A 27 -28.15 6.01 15.16
N LEU A 28 -28.17 4.90 14.41
CA LEU A 28 -27.93 4.90 12.96
C LEU A 28 -28.88 5.86 12.23
N GLN A 29 -30.17 5.88 12.59
CA GLN A 29 -31.18 6.69 11.91
C GLN A 29 -31.00 8.19 12.17
N GLU A 30 -30.67 8.58 13.40
CA GLU A 30 -30.39 9.98 13.75
C GLU A 30 -29.10 10.46 13.09
N SER A 31 -28.04 9.64 13.13
CA SER A 31 -26.79 9.94 12.44
C SER A 31 -26.97 10.11 10.94
N ALA A 32 -27.70 9.19 10.29
CA ALA A 32 -28.01 9.30 8.86
C ALA A 32 -28.85 10.53 8.51
N THR A 33 -29.70 10.98 9.43
CA THR A 33 -30.47 12.22 9.26
C THR A 33 -29.58 13.45 9.41
N LEU A 34 -28.75 13.49 10.46
CA LEU A 34 -27.82 14.58 10.76
C LEU A 34 -26.82 14.80 9.61
N LEU A 35 -26.23 13.71 9.10
CA LEU A 35 -25.24 13.77 8.02
C LEU A 35 -25.86 13.76 6.61
N SER A 36 -27.20 13.81 6.50
CA SER A 36 -27.95 13.76 5.24
C SER A 36 -27.65 12.54 4.36
N ALA A 37 -27.16 11.44 4.94
CA ALA A 37 -26.68 10.25 4.25
C ALA A 37 -27.75 9.55 3.38
N GLY A 38 -29.02 9.64 3.79
CA GLY A 38 -30.14 9.09 3.02
C GLY A 38 -30.49 9.84 1.73
N LYS A 39 -29.98 11.07 1.56
CA LYS A 39 -30.37 11.97 0.44
C LYS A 39 -29.20 12.33 -0.46
N ILE A 40 -28.01 12.48 0.10
CA ILE A 40 -26.80 12.86 -0.63
C ILE A 40 -26.48 11.82 -1.72
N LYS A 41 -26.09 12.31 -2.90
CA LYS A 41 -25.65 11.53 -4.06
C LYS A 41 -24.15 11.64 -4.29
N SER A 42 -23.59 12.81 -4.02
CA SER A 42 -22.16 13.05 -4.17
C SER A 42 -21.56 13.81 -2.99
N LEU A 43 -20.28 13.57 -2.74
CA LEU A 43 -19.50 14.23 -1.70
C LEU A 43 -18.20 14.74 -2.32
N GLU A 44 -17.89 16.00 -2.11
CA GLU A 44 -16.60 16.58 -2.47
C GLU A 44 -15.98 17.21 -1.22
N PHE A 45 -14.72 16.90 -0.92
CA PHE A 45 -13.98 17.55 0.17
C PHE A 45 -12.52 17.78 -0.21
N SER A 46 -11.92 18.79 0.42
CA SER A 46 -10.54 19.20 0.16
C SER A 46 -9.85 19.71 1.41
N GLY A 47 -8.53 19.62 1.42
CA GLY A 47 -7.72 19.97 2.57
C GLY A 47 -6.22 19.80 2.33
N ALA A 48 -5.48 19.73 3.43
CA ALA A 48 -4.05 19.49 3.46
C ALA A 48 -3.72 18.60 4.67
N GLY A 49 -2.51 18.05 4.75
CA GLY A 49 -2.10 17.20 5.86
C GLY A 49 -0.87 16.38 5.51
N HIS A 50 -0.93 15.07 5.71
CA HIS A 50 0.13 14.17 5.30
C HIS A 50 -0.39 12.82 4.85
N TRP A 51 0.46 12.13 4.09
CA TRP A 51 0.22 10.79 3.59
C TRP A 51 1.47 9.95 3.84
N ARG A 52 1.31 8.65 4.04
CA ARG A 52 2.42 7.72 4.21
C ARG A 52 2.33 6.61 3.18
N GLN A 53 3.48 6.28 2.59
CA GLN A 53 3.52 5.36 1.45
C GLN A 53 3.37 3.90 1.86
N PHE A 54 2.13 3.40 1.84
CA PHE A 54 1.79 2.01 2.16
C PHE A 54 2.75 1.00 1.54
N GLY A 55 3.31 0.13 2.38
CA GLY A 55 4.19 -0.97 1.97
C GLY A 55 5.63 -0.59 1.63
N GLN A 56 6.09 0.64 1.95
CA GLN A 56 7.45 1.11 1.65
C GLN A 56 8.26 1.44 2.92
N ALA A 57 8.03 0.69 4.00
CA ALA A 57 8.71 0.90 5.28
C ALA A 57 10.24 0.79 5.09
N PRO A 58 11.03 1.81 5.47
CA PRO A 58 12.48 1.71 5.36
C PRO A 58 13.11 0.86 6.47
N VAL A 59 12.30 0.44 7.45
CA VAL A 59 12.66 -0.53 8.48
C VAL A 59 11.54 -1.58 8.50
N PRO A 60 11.84 -2.89 8.47
CA PRO A 60 10.84 -3.93 8.63
C PRO A 60 9.89 -3.69 9.81
N GLY A 61 8.58 -3.66 9.54
CA GLY A 61 7.54 -3.41 10.53
C GLY A 61 7.45 -1.97 11.06
N GLY A 62 8.23 -1.03 10.52
CA GLY A 62 8.20 0.38 10.89
C GLY A 62 7.18 1.20 10.13
N ASP A 63 7.07 2.48 10.52
CA ASP A 63 6.25 3.45 9.81
C ASP A 63 6.76 3.72 8.40
N TRP A 64 5.83 4.04 7.50
CA TRP A 64 6.17 4.28 6.11
C TRP A 64 6.60 5.72 5.83
N PRO A 65 7.33 5.96 4.71
CA PRO A 65 7.81 7.27 4.33
C PRO A 65 6.68 8.28 4.31
N LYS A 66 6.86 9.37 5.07
CA LYS A 66 5.90 10.45 5.17
C LYS A 66 6.05 11.40 3.99
N PHE A 67 4.93 11.87 3.48
CA PHE A 67 4.82 12.95 2.51
C PHE A 67 3.93 14.04 3.09
N ASP A 68 4.40 15.28 3.04
CA ASP A 68 3.55 16.44 3.31
C ASP A 68 2.61 16.65 2.13
N VAL A 69 1.32 16.82 2.45
CA VAL A 69 0.23 16.98 1.49
C VAL A 69 -0.20 18.44 1.52
N SER A 70 0.19 19.19 0.50
CA SER A 70 -0.13 20.62 0.39
C SER A 70 -1.53 20.87 -0.19
N ALA A 71 -2.05 19.93 -0.98
CA ALA A 71 -3.40 19.97 -1.50
C ALA A 71 -3.94 18.56 -1.71
N TYR A 72 -5.12 18.31 -1.17
CA TYR A 72 -5.91 17.09 -1.35
C TYR A 72 -7.32 17.47 -1.78
N SER A 73 -7.89 16.73 -2.74
CA SER A 73 -9.32 16.79 -3.05
C SER A 73 -9.84 15.42 -3.41
N ALA A 74 -10.95 15.02 -2.80
CA ALA A 74 -11.72 13.83 -3.16
C ALA A 74 -13.09 14.26 -3.67
N ALA A 75 -13.55 13.59 -4.73
CA ALA A 75 -14.88 13.72 -5.30
C ALA A 75 -15.49 12.32 -5.46
N ILE A 76 -16.64 12.10 -4.83
CA ILE A 76 -17.30 10.80 -4.74
C ILE A 76 -18.71 10.91 -5.29
N ASP A 77 -19.13 9.96 -6.11
CA ASP A 77 -20.51 9.71 -6.53
C ASP A 77 -20.93 8.35 -5.95
N PHE A 78 -21.83 8.39 -4.96
CA PHE A 78 -22.29 7.21 -4.23
C PHE A 78 -23.22 6.32 -5.07
N ASP A 79 -23.97 6.90 -6.02
CA ASP A 79 -24.90 6.14 -6.86
C ASP A 79 -24.13 5.26 -7.86
N LYS A 80 -22.97 5.75 -8.33
CA LYS A 80 -22.09 5.02 -9.25
C LYS A 80 -20.98 4.23 -8.56
N ALA A 81 -20.83 4.35 -7.24
CA ALA A 81 -19.67 3.85 -6.51
C ALA A 81 -18.36 4.27 -7.20
N SER A 82 -18.19 5.58 -7.38
CA SER A 82 -17.00 6.14 -8.02
C SER A 82 -16.34 7.22 -7.18
N GLU A 83 -15.01 7.30 -7.29
CA GLU A 83 -14.17 8.29 -6.62
C GLU A 83 -13.11 8.82 -7.58
N ARG A 84 -12.79 10.11 -7.45
CA ARG A 84 -11.55 10.71 -7.94
C ARG A 84 -10.86 11.42 -6.80
N VAL A 85 -9.59 11.08 -6.59
CA VAL A 85 -8.70 11.79 -5.67
C VAL A 85 -7.62 12.51 -6.49
N GLN A 86 -7.36 13.76 -6.13
CA GLN A 86 -6.21 14.52 -6.61
C GLN A 86 -5.39 14.96 -5.40
N LEU A 87 -4.07 14.80 -5.51
CA LEU A 87 -3.14 15.00 -4.41
C LEU A 87 -1.87 15.70 -4.91
N THR A 88 -1.49 16.78 -4.24
CA THR A 88 -0.15 17.39 -4.35
C THR A 88 0.63 17.08 -3.08
N ARG A 89 1.79 16.44 -3.23
CA ARG A 89 2.61 16.00 -2.10
C ARG A 89 4.10 16.17 -2.34
N SER A 90 4.89 16.20 -1.27
CA SER A 90 6.35 16.10 -1.33
C SER A 90 6.87 15.26 -0.17
N GLN A 91 7.92 14.48 -0.39
CA GLN A 91 8.45 13.60 0.65
C GLN A 91 9.02 14.42 1.81
N THR A 92 8.61 14.11 3.03
CA THR A 92 9.16 14.72 4.24
C THR A 92 10.54 14.12 4.51
N PRO A 93 11.62 14.92 4.64
CA PRO A 93 12.93 14.39 4.99
C PRO A 93 12.92 13.64 6.33
N ASP A 94 13.48 12.43 6.37
CA ASP A 94 13.53 11.54 7.54
C ASP A 94 14.97 11.31 8.05
N GLY A 95 15.93 12.09 7.55
CA GLY A 95 17.36 11.96 7.88
C GLY A 95 18.10 10.87 7.09
N ARG A 96 17.39 10.06 6.29
CA ARG A 96 18.02 9.08 5.40
C ARG A 96 18.57 9.76 4.15
N ALA A 97 19.61 9.16 3.55
CA ALA A 97 20.18 9.62 2.29
C ALA A 97 19.25 9.28 1.12
N ARG A 98 18.24 10.10 0.88
CA ARG A 98 17.23 9.95 -0.19
C ARG A 98 17.40 11.01 -1.28
N PRO A 99 16.88 10.77 -2.50
CA PRO A 99 16.73 11.84 -3.49
C PRO A 99 16.06 13.08 -2.88
N ALA A 100 16.45 14.26 -3.34
CA ALA A 100 15.85 15.50 -2.87
C ALA A 100 14.31 15.45 -3.09
N PRO A 101 13.50 15.84 -2.09
CA PRO A 101 12.06 15.89 -2.25
C PRO A 101 11.65 16.75 -3.44
N VAL A 102 10.79 16.18 -4.28
CA VAL A 102 10.15 16.89 -5.39
C VAL A 102 8.66 16.94 -5.16
N GLU A 103 8.01 18.00 -5.62
CA GLU A 103 6.55 18.07 -5.64
C GLU A 103 6.02 17.06 -6.67
N GLN A 104 5.07 16.24 -6.23
CA GLN A 104 4.36 15.25 -7.04
C GLN A 104 2.88 15.62 -7.09
N LYS A 105 2.31 15.62 -8.30
CA LYS A 105 0.88 15.74 -8.52
C LYS A 105 0.35 14.40 -8.99
N LEU A 106 -0.51 13.80 -8.18
CA LEU A 106 -1.08 12.50 -8.41
C LEU A 106 -2.59 12.64 -8.55
N GLU A 107 -3.14 11.85 -9.45
CA GLU A 107 -4.57 11.67 -9.55
C GLU A 107 -4.86 10.19 -9.72
N TRP A 108 -5.92 9.73 -9.07
CA TRP A 108 -6.41 8.38 -9.26
C TRP A 108 -7.93 8.35 -9.16
N SER A 109 -8.52 7.31 -9.73
CA SER A 109 -9.96 7.16 -9.74
C SER A 109 -10.39 5.69 -9.72
N VAL A 110 -11.65 5.47 -9.36
CA VAL A 110 -12.37 4.21 -9.50
C VAL A 110 -13.78 4.49 -10.02
N LEU A 111 -14.30 3.61 -10.87
CA LEU A 111 -15.70 3.57 -11.30
C LEU A 111 -16.08 2.10 -11.50
N GLY A 112 -16.90 1.56 -10.61
CA GLY A 112 -17.26 0.14 -10.63
C GLY A 112 -16.03 -0.75 -10.42
N ASP A 113 -15.73 -1.60 -11.39
CA ASP A 113 -14.60 -2.54 -11.38
C ASP A 113 -13.33 -1.99 -12.07
N ALA A 114 -13.36 -0.74 -12.52
CA ALA A 114 -12.24 -0.09 -13.19
C ALA A 114 -11.59 0.95 -12.28
N ALA A 115 -10.29 0.82 -12.04
CA ALA A 115 -9.46 1.82 -11.37
C ALA A 115 -8.27 2.22 -12.25
N TRP A 116 -7.85 3.48 -12.18
CA TRP A 116 -6.71 3.99 -12.94
C TRP A 116 -5.95 5.07 -12.18
N ASN A 117 -4.67 5.24 -12.53
CA ASN A 117 -3.80 6.31 -12.08
C ASN A 117 -3.57 7.28 -13.23
N VAL A 118 -3.46 8.57 -12.93
CA VAL A 118 -3.08 9.62 -13.87
C VAL A 118 -1.80 10.24 -13.37
N ALA A 119 -0.70 9.94 -14.06
CA ALA A 119 0.63 10.43 -13.74
C ALA A 119 1.49 10.47 -15.01
N PRO A 120 2.59 11.24 -15.04
CA PRO A 120 3.58 11.12 -16.10
C PRO A 120 4.04 9.66 -16.22
N PRO A 121 4.23 9.12 -17.45
CA PRO A 121 4.71 7.75 -17.62
C PRO A 121 6.04 7.53 -16.92
N GLN A 122 6.26 6.33 -16.37
CA GLN A 122 7.54 5.96 -15.77
C GLN A 122 8.66 6.07 -16.81
N GLY A 123 9.77 6.72 -16.44
CA GLY A 123 10.92 6.95 -17.34
C GLY A 123 10.70 8.02 -18.41
N ALA A 124 9.57 8.73 -18.41
CA ALA A 124 9.35 9.84 -19.34
C ALA A 124 10.25 11.04 -19.04
N ALA A 125 10.50 11.85 -20.06
CA ALA A 125 11.26 13.08 -19.91
C ALA A 125 10.58 14.04 -18.90
N PRO A 126 11.36 14.87 -18.16
CA PRO A 126 10.80 15.86 -17.27
C PRO A 126 9.78 16.76 -17.98
N GLY A 127 8.59 16.88 -17.40
CA GLY A 127 7.48 17.66 -17.97
C GLY A 127 6.59 16.91 -18.96
N ALA A 128 6.76 15.59 -19.12
CA ALA A 128 5.84 14.77 -19.90
C ALA A 128 4.39 14.89 -19.37
N ALA A 129 3.43 14.90 -20.30
CA ALA A 129 2.02 14.97 -19.96
C ALA A 129 1.60 13.71 -19.18
N PRO A 130 0.75 13.86 -18.15
CA PRO A 130 0.22 12.71 -17.43
C PRO A 130 -0.70 11.88 -18.33
N VAL A 131 -0.64 10.56 -18.17
CA VAL A 131 -1.48 9.60 -18.89
C VAL A 131 -2.20 8.68 -17.92
N ALA A 132 -3.40 8.24 -18.30
CA ALA A 132 -4.15 7.28 -17.53
C ALA A 132 -3.58 5.86 -17.72
N THR A 133 -3.30 5.17 -16.62
CA THR A 133 -2.82 3.79 -16.59
C THR A 133 -3.75 2.95 -15.71
N ALA A 134 -4.19 1.79 -16.19
CA ALA A 134 -5.04 0.89 -15.43
C ALA A 134 -4.37 0.45 -14.12
N ALA A 135 -5.13 0.37 -13.04
CA ALA A 135 -4.69 0.02 -11.69
C ALA A 135 -5.65 -1.00 -11.05
N PRO A 136 -5.81 -2.21 -11.63
CA PRO A 136 -6.81 -3.20 -11.18
C PRO A 136 -6.64 -3.59 -9.71
N ALA A 137 -5.39 -3.68 -9.22
CA ALA A 137 -5.11 -4.01 -7.82
C ALA A 137 -5.58 -2.93 -6.82
N ALA A 138 -5.91 -1.71 -7.28
CA ALA A 138 -6.36 -0.62 -6.43
C ALA A 138 -7.90 -0.49 -6.37
N VAL A 139 -8.65 -1.34 -7.10
CA VAL A 139 -10.12 -1.28 -7.12
C VAL A 139 -10.69 -1.46 -5.73
N GLU A 140 -10.26 -2.51 -5.03
CA GLU A 140 -10.77 -2.86 -3.70
C GLU A 140 -10.55 -1.75 -2.67
N GLU A 141 -9.32 -1.25 -2.57
CA GLU A 141 -8.96 -0.13 -1.68
C GLU A 141 -9.80 1.12 -1.97
N ARG A 142 -9.96 1.51 -3.24
CA ARG A 142 -10.69 2.74 -3.61
C ARG A 142 -12.19 2.60 -3.44
N ILE A 143 -12.74 1.41 -3.64
CA ILE A 143 -14.14 1.15 -3.28
C ILE A 143 -14.33 1.24 -1.76
N ALA A 144 -13.38 0.71 -0.97
CA ALA A 144 -13.40 0.89 0.47
C ALA A 144 -13.32 2.37 0.88
N ASP A 145 -12.56 3.20 0.17
CA ASP A 145 -12.46 4.64 0.43
C ASP A 145 -13.80 5.38 0.34
N ILE A 146 -14.62 5.04 -0.66
CA ILE A 146 -15.98 5.58 -0.83
C ILE A 146 -16.84 5.28 0.40
N TRP A 147 -16.87 4.01 0.81
CA TRP A 147 -17.75 3.52 1.87
C TRP A 147 -17.20 3.75 3.28
N THR A 148 -15.95 4.16 3.40
CA THR A 148 -15.32 4.59 4.65
C THR A 148 -15.35 6.11 4.85
N THR A 149 -16.16 6.85 4.09
CA THR A 149 -16.58 8.22 4.48
C THR A 149 -17.77 8.16 5.44
N PRO A 150 -18.01 9.17 6.32
CA PRO A 150 -19.16 9.16 7.23
C PRO A 150 -20.50 8.98 6.49
N GLN A 151 -20.71 9.72 5.40
CA GLN A 151 -21.90 9.66 4.56
C GLN A 151 -22.01 8.33 3.81
N GLY A 152 -20.91 7.86 3.22
CA GLY A 152 -20.85 6.59 2.51
C GLY A 152 -21.19 5.41 3.42
N PHE A 153 -20.58 5.35 4.61
CA PHE A 153 -20.83 4.32 5.60
C PHE A 153 -22.29 4.27 6.04
N LEU A 154 -22.87 5.41 6.41
CA LEU A 154 -24.27 5.48 6.84
C LEU A 154 -25.23 5.10 5.70
N LYS A 155 -24.94 5.54 4.47
CA LYS A 155 -25.73 5.15 3.29
C LYS A 155 -25.68 3.64 3.06
N ALA A 156 -24.48 3.05 3.07
CA ALA A 156 -24.31 1.61 2.89
C ALA A 156 -24.94 0.81 4.03
N ALA A 157 -24.83 1.28 5.27
CA ALA A 157 -25.42 0.65 6.45
C ALA A 157 -26.96 0.55 6.33
N LEU A 158 -27.62 1.65 5.93
CA LEU A 158 -29.07 1.67 5.69
C LEU A 158 -29.49 0.73 4.56
N ALA A 159 -28.70 0.63 3.50
CA ALA A 159 -29.00 -0.19 2.33
C ALA A 159 -28.76 -1.71 2.57
N ASN A 160 -27.87 -2.07 3.49
CA ASN A 160 -27.40 -3.45 3.69
C ASN A 160 -27.85 -4.06 5.02
N GLY A 161 -28.96 -3.58 5.59
CA GLY A 161 -29.57 -4.18 6.78
C GLY A 161 -28.64 -4.21 8.00
N ALA A 162 -27.92 -3.11 8.24
CA ALA A 162 -26.91 -3.06 9.29
C ALA A 162 -27.46 -3.41 10.69
N LYS A 163 -26.63 -4.10 11.46
CA LYS A 163 -26.86 -4.38 12.87
C LYS A 163 -26.35 -3.20 13.69
N SER A 164 -27.16 -2.69 14.62
CA SER A 164 -26.78 -1.66 15.59
C SER A 164 -26.76 -2.25 16.99
N GLU A 165 -25.66 -2.05 17.72
CA GLU A 165 -25.47 -2.51 19.10
C GLU A 165 -25.06 -1.35 20.00
N ALA A 166 -25.65 -1.28 21.19
CA ALA A 166 -25.29 -0.25 22.17
C ALA A 166 -23.86 -0.48 22.68
N ALA A 167 -23.04 0.57 22.69
CA ALA A 167 -21.66 0.57 23.16
C ALA A 167 -21.46 1.73 24.15
N GLY A 168 -22.03 1.60 25.35
CA GLY A 168 -22.09 2.69 26.32
C GLY A 168 -23.01 3.80 25.83
N ALA A 169 -22.49 5.03 25.71
CA ALA A 169 -23.21 6.16 25.12
C ALA A 169 -23.15 6.19 23.57
N ASN A 170 -22.33 5.33 22.98
CA ASN A 170 -22.13 5.20 21.54
C ASN A 170 -22.96 4.03 20.98
N VAL A 171 -22.99 3.91 19.65
CA VAL A 171 -23.54 2.73 18.95
C VAL A 171 -22.50 2.18 17.99
N GLU A 172 -22.26 0.87 18.04
CA GLU A 172 -21.53 0.15 17.00
C GLU A 172 -22.52 -0.26 15.91
N VAL A 173 -22.21 0.06 14.66
CA VAL A 173 -22.98 -0.32 13.47
C VAL A 173 -22.12 -1.24 12.63
N SER A 174 -22.66 -2.39 12.23
CA SER A 174 -21.93 -3.33 11.36
C SER A 174 -22.80 -3.90 10.24
N PHE A 175 -22.19 -4.13 9.09
CA PHE A 175 -22.84 -4.74 7.92
C PHE A 175 -21.79 -5.39 7.01
N ALA A 176 -22.28 -6.19 6.06
CA ALA A 176 -21.48 -6.72 4.96
C ALA A 176 -21.83 -5.98 3.67
N LEU A 177 -20.82 -5.75 2.83
CA LEU A 177 -20.97 -5.21 1.48
C LEU A 177 -20.00 -5.94 0.56
N GLY A 178 -20.53 -6.74 -0.37
CA GLY A 178 -19.72 -7.70 -1.12
C GLY A 178 -19.04 -8.68 -0.18
N ASN A 179 -17.73 -8.87 -0.34
CA ASN A 179 -16.92 -9.72 0.53
C ASN A 179 -16.35 -8.98 1.75
N HIS A 180 -16.63 -7.68 1.90
CA HIS A 180 -16.07 -6.86 2.97
C HIS A 180 -17.03 -6.71 4.14
N ARG A 181 -16.45 -6.69 5.33
CA ARG A 181 -17.13 -6.32 6.57
C ARG A 181 -16.85 -4.84 6.87
N TYR A 182 -17.89 -4.11 7.26
CA TYR A 182 -17.78 -2.74 7.75
C TYR A 182 -18.25 -2.69 9.20
N VAL A 183 -17.52 -1.96 10.04
CA VAL A 183 -17.85 -1.72 11.44
C VAL A 183 -17.56 -0.27 11.79
N GLY A 184 -18.57 0.50 12.14
CA GLY A 184 -18.42 1.91 12.52
C GLY A 184 -18.95 2.21 13.91
N THR A 185 -18.36 3.24 14.53
CA THR A 185 -18.82 3.76 15.83
C THR A 185 -19.51 5.09 15.61
N ILE A 186 -20.74 5.23 16.07
CA ILE A 186 -21.47 6.50 16.13
C ILE A 186 -21.37 7.02 17.57
N GLY A 187 -20.86 8.24 17.72
CA GLY A 187 -20.69 8.91 19.01
C GLY A 187 -22.02 9.38 19.61
N ALA A 188 -21.99 9.72 20.90
CA ALA A 188 -23.16 10.26 21.62
C ALA A 188 -23.76 11.55 21.00
N ASP A 189 -23.00 12.25 20.16
CA ASP A 189 -23.43 13.43 19.39
C ASP A 189 -24.01 13.08 18.01
N ASN A 190 -24.23 11.80 17.73
CA ASN A 190 -24.71 11.24 16.47
C ASN A 190 -23.75 11.42 15.27
N HIS A 191 -22.52 11.86 15.46
CA HIS A 191 -21.50 11.82 14.40
C HIS A 191 -20.81 10.45 14.32
N VAL A 192 -20.36 10.07 13.12
CA VAL A 192 -19.54 8.87 12.94
C VAL A 192 -18.14 9.17 13.48
N ALA A 193 -17.72 8.47 14.52
CA ALA A 193 -16.41 8.65 15.15
C ALA A 193 -15.32 7.82 14.47
N SER A 194 -15.65 6.59 14.05
CA SER A 194 -14.71 5.71 13.35
C SER A 194 -15.41 4.74 12.42
N ILE A 195 -14.69 4.27 11.41
CA ILE A 195 -15.10 3.20 10.49
C ILE A 195 -13.91 2.26 10.29
N ARG A 196 -14.16 0.97 10.41
CA ARG A 196 -13.23 -0.12 10.15
C ARG A 196 -13.75 -0.97 8.99
N THR A 197 -12.84 -1.36 8.11
CA THR A 197 -13.05 -2.42 7.12
C THR A 197 -11.76 -3.19 6.90
N TRP A 198 -11.80 -4.25 6.10
CA TRP A 198 -10.64 -5.07 5.78
C TRP A 198 -10.50 -5.17 4.28
N ILE A 199 -9.28 -4.93 3.79
CA ILE A 199 -8.88 -5.07 2.40
C ILE A 199 -7.77 -6.11 2.27
N ASP A 200 -7.69 -6.76 1.13
CA ASP A 200 -6.61 -7.70 0.83
C ASP A 200 -5.26 -6.98 0.64
N SER A 201 -4.20 -7.65 1.07
CA SER A 201 -2.81 -7.26 0.86
C SER A 201 -1.99 -8.52 0.65
N PRO A 202 -1.21 -8.64 -0.44
CA PRO A 202 -0.35 -9.80 -0.65
C PRO A 202 0.63 -10.08 0.50
N VAL A 203 1.01 -9.04 1.27
CA VAL A 203 1.95 -9.17 2.40
C VAL A 203 1.26 -9.29 3.75
N LEU A 204 0.22 -8.49 3.99
CA LEU A 204 -0.45 -8.39 5.30
C LEU A 204 -1.73 -9.22 5.41
N GLY A 205 -2.20 -9.81 4.31
CA GLY A 205 -3.50 -10.50 4.25
C GLY A 205 -4.66 -9.54 4.45
N ASP A 206 -5.65 -9.95 5.24
CA ASP A 206 -6.82 -9.17 5.61
C ASP A 206 -6.40 -7.94 6.44
N THR A 207 -6.10 -6.87 5.74
CA THR A 207 -5.51 -5.66 6.28
C THR A 207 -6.60 -4.77 6.82
N LEU A 208 -6.59 -4.55 8.14
CA LEU A 208 -7.50 -3.60 8.78
C LEU A 208 -7.23 -2.19 8.25
N LEU A 209 -8.23 -1.59 7.63
CA LEU A 209 -8.33 -0.18 7.32
C LEU A 209 -9.22 0.48 8.38
N GLU A 210 -8.67 1.42 9.15
CA GLU A 210 -9.43 2.17 10.14
C GLU A 210 -9.36 3.67 9.83
N THR A 211 -10.51 4.31 9.72
CA THR A 211 -10.62 5.76 9.56
C THR A 211 -11.33 6.35 10.77
N THR A 212 -10.77 7.40 11.35
CA THR A 212 -11.35 8.14 12.48
C THR A 212 -11.62 9.58 12.07
N PHE A 213 -12.65 10.16 12.69
CA PHE A 213 -13.18 11.47 12.35
C PHE A 213 -13.37 12.29 13.60
N SER A 214 -12.91 13.54 13.58
CA SER A 214 -13.12 14.48 14.67
C SER A 214 -13.45 15.88 14.18
N ASP A 215 -13.86 16.71 15.14
CA ASP A 215 -14.05 18.14 14.95
C ASP A 215 -15.03 18.47 13.83
N TYR A 216 -16.19 17.81 13.87
CA TYR A 216 -17.28 18.04 12.93
C TYR A 216 -17.75 19.50 12.96
N LYS A 217 -18.00 20.04 11.77
CA LYS A 217 -18.65 21.35 11.60
C LYS A 217 -19.64 21.31 10.45
N ASP A 218 -20.46 22.35 10.40
CA ASP A 218 -21.38 22.60 9.30
C ASP A 218 -20.65 23.33 8.14
N PHE A 219 -20.63 22.72 6.97
CA PHE A 219 -20.16 23.27 5.69
C PHE A 219 -21.34 23.70 4.80
N GLY A 220 -22.20 24.57 5.30
CA GLY A 220 -23.33 25.10 4.52
C GLY A 220 -24.46 24.09 4.31
N GLY A 221 -24.85 23.40 5.38
CA GLY A 221 -25.84 22.34 5.44
C GLY A 221 -25.26 20.92 5.46
N LEU A 222 -23.94 20.77 5.31
CA LEU A 222 -23.25 19.49 5.35
C LEU A 222 -22.43 19.37 6.64
N HIS A 223 -22.86 18.51 7.55
CA HIS A 223 -22.05 18.10 8.70
C HIS A 223 -20.93 17.17 8.24
N PHE A 224 -19.68 17.61 8.36
CA PHE A 224 -18.51 16.85 7.92
C PHE A 224 -17.33 17.08 8.89
N PRO A 225 -16.45 16.08 9.11
CA PRO A 225 -15.32 16.22 10.01
C PRO A 225 -14.29 17.21 9.45
N THR A 226 -13.58 17.89 10.35
CA THR A 226 -12.42 18.70 9.95
C THR A 226 -11.10 17.97 10.09
N GLN A 227 -11.06 16.82 10.77
CA GLN A 227 -9.91 15.93 10.80
C GLN A 227 -10.33 14.53 10.34
N ILE A 228 -9.59 13.99 9.37
CA ILE A 228 -9.72 12.61 8.92
C ILE A 228 -8.37 11.95 9.12
N HIS A 229 -8.29 10.93 9.97
CA HIS A 229 -7.11 10.10 10.13
C HIS A 229 -7.41 8.69 9.68
N ARG A 230 -6.51 8.08 8.92
CA ARG A 230 -6.63 6.71 8.47
C ARG A 230 -5.37 5.92 8.79
N SER A 231 -5.54 4.70 9.25
CA SER A 231 -4.51 3.70 9.41
C SER A 231 -4.81 2.44 8.57
N ALA A 232 -3.77 1.73 8.17
CA ALA A 232 -3.86 0.44 7.52
C ALA A 232 -2.81 -0.50 8.15
N GLY A 233 -3.24 -1.70 8.55
CA GLY A 233 -2.35 -2.65 9.23
C GLY A 233 -1.74 -2.11 10.54
N GLY A 234 -2.43 -1.16 11.20
CA GLY A 234 -1.97 -0.53 12.44
C GLY A 234 -1.03 0.67 12.26
N HIS A 235 -0.66 1.04 11.03
CA HIS A 235 0.17 2.22 10.75
C HIS A 235 -0.66 3.32 10.12
N GLU A 236 -0.38 4.58 10.49
CA GLU A 236 -1.01 5.74 9.85
C GLU A 236 -0.68 5.78 8.35
N VAL A 237 -1.67 6.12 7.51
CA VAL A 237 -1.53 6.18 6.05
C VAL A 237 -1.96 7.53 5.49
N LEU A 238 -2.88 8.20 6.17
CA LEU A 238 -3.44 9.47 5.71
C LEU A 238 -3.91 10.29 6.91
N HIS A 239 -3.59 11.57 6.90
CA HIS A 239 -4.21 12.59 7.73
C HIS A 239 -4.59 13.78 6.86
N ILE A 240 -5.85 14.20 6.91
CA ILE A 240 -6.34 15.39 6.20
C ILE A 240 -7.04 16.31 7.19
N ALA A 241 -6.54 17.53 7.29
CA ALA A 241 -7.25 18.67 7.82
C ALA A 241 -8.17 19.25 6.73
N VAL A 242 -9.48 18.99 6.84
CA VAL A 242 -10.48 19.37 5.84
C VAL A 242 -10.76 20.88 5.92
N ALA A 243 -10.50 21.56 4.81
CA ALA A 243 -10.72 22.98 4.66
C ALA A 243 -12.10 23.30 4.07
N ALA A 244 -12.58 22.46 3.15
CA ALA A 244 -13.88 22.61 2.50
C ALA A 244 -14.53 21.24 2.23
N ALA A 245 -15.84 21.18 2.38
CA ALA A 245 -16.68 20.04 1.98
C ALA A 245 -17.99 20.56 1.38
N LYS A 246 -18.57 19.83 0.44
CA LYS A 246 -19.90 20.11 -0.13
C LYS A 246 -20.55 18.80 -0.57
N ALA A 247 -21.88 18.81 -0.53
CA ALA A 247 -22.73 17.71 -0.96
C ALA A 247 -23.37 18.03 -2.31
N ASP A 248 -23.71 17.00 -3.06
CA ASP A 248 -24.55 17.08 -4.28
C ASP A 248 -24.00 18.03 -5.35
N GLY A 249 -22.67 18.17 -5.41
CA GLY A 249 -21.98 18.82 -6.51
C GLY A 249 -21.89 17.92 -7.74
N ALA A 250 -21.57 18.52 -8.88
CA ALA A 250 -21.41 17.80 -10.15
C ALA A 250 -20.12 16.96 -10.14
N VAL A 251 -20.23 15.69 -9.75
CA VAL A 251 -19.15 14.70 -9.83
C VAL A 251 -19.34 13.87 -11.10
N ASP A 252 -18.53 14.18 -12.12
CA ASP A 252 -18.51 13.44 -13.38
C ASP A 252 -17.18 12.70 -13.52
N ILE A 253 -17.19 11.43 -13.17
CA ILE A 253 -16.07 10.50 -13.30
C ILE A 253 -16.40 9.55 -14.43
N ALA A 254 -15.57 9.54 -15.45
CA ALA A 254 -15.68 8.65 -16.59
C ALA A 254 -14.37 7.91 -16.80
N ILE A 255 -14.45 6.64 -17.18
CA ILE A 255 -13.28 5.87 -17.61
C ILE A 255 -12.66 6.60 -18.81
N PRO A 256 -11.36 6.97 -18.77
CA PRO A 256 -10.70 7.65 -19.87
C PRO A 256 -10.84 6.88 -21.19
N ALA A 257 -11.21 7.59 -22.25
CA ALA A 257 -11.26 7.01 -23.59
C ALA A 257 -9.87 6.46 -23.97
N GLY A 258 -9.82 5.18 -24.34
CA GLY A 258 -8.57 4.52 -24.68
C GLY A 258 -7.73 4.09 -23.48
N LEU A 259 -8.29 4.05 -22.25
CA LEU A 259 -7.65 3.36 -21.13
C LEU A 259 -7.36 1.92 -21.55
N PRO A 260 -6.09 1.51 -21.69
CA PRO A 260 -5.77 0.15 -22.08
C PRO A 260 -6.26 -0.82 -21.00
N PRO A 261 -6.76 -2.02 -21.37
CA PRO A 261 -7.03 -3.04 -20.38
C PRO A 261 -5.74 -3.36 -19.61
N ALA A 262 -5.89 -3.85 -18.38
CA ALA A 262 -4.75 -4.37 -17.64
C ALA A 262 -4.05 -5.45 -18.48
N PRO A 263 -2.72 -5.38 -18.67
CA PRO A 263 -2.02 -6.36 -19.47
C PRO A 263 -2.15 -7.74 -18.81
N PRO A 264 -2.26 -8.83 -19.59
CA PRO A 264 -2.24 -10.17 -19.03
C PRO A 264 -0.90 -10.41 -18.31
N ILE A 265 -0.97 -11.10 -17.17
CA ILE A 265 0.24 -11.48 -16.42
C ILE A 265 0.99 -12.50 -17.27
N THR A 266 2.13 -12.07 -17.81
CA THR A 266 3.01 -12.89 -18.63
C THR A 266 4.42 -12.82 -18.06
N VAL A 267 5.21 -13.87 -18.29
CA VAL A 267 6.64 -13.87 -17.96
C VAL A 267 7.42 -14.11 -19.24
N ALA A 268 8.26 -13.16 -19.61
CA ALA A 268 9.27 -13.36 -20.65
C ALA A 268 10.59 -13.77 -19.99
N SER A 269 11.39 -14.56 -20.68
CA SER A 269 12.68 -15.04 -20.18
C SER A 269 13.79 -14.68 -21.16
N GLU A 270 14.81 -14.01 -20.68
CA GLU A 270 16.05 -13.75 -21.42
C GLU A 270 17.21 -14.48 -20.73
N ARG A 271 17.97 -15.27 -21.49
CA ARG A 271 19.20 -15.90 -20.98
C ARG A 271 20.32 -14.86 -21.01
N ILE A 272 20.73 -14.37 -19.84
CA ILE A 272 21.72 -13.31 -19.69
C ILE A 272 23.13 -13.82 -19.37
N ALA A 273 23.24 -15.10 -18.99
CA ALA A 273 24.48 -15.87 -18.94
C ALA A 273 24.16 -17.37 -19.08
N ASP A 274 25.18 -18.22 -19.11
CA ASP A 274 24.95 -19.66 -18.96
C ASP A 274 24.26 -19.94 -17.61
N GLY A 275 23.17 -20.71 -17.60
CA GLY A 275 22.38 -20.98 -16.39
C GLY A 275 21.65 -19.79 -15.74
N VAL A 276 21.74 -18.56 -16.26
CA VAL A 276 21.14 -17.36 -15.63
C VAL A 276 20.10 -16.71 -16.54
N TYR A 277 18.87 -16.60 -16.04
CA TYR A 277 17.70 -16.15 -16.79
C TYR A 277 17.02 -14.95 -16.11
N TYR A 278 16.90 -13.85 -16.84
CA TYR A 278 16.16 -12.66 -16.43
C TYR A 278 14.69 -12.80 -16.81
N LEU A 279 13.81 -12.68 -15.81
CA LEU A 279 12.38 -12.97 -15.94
C LEU A 279 11.58 -11.67 -15.84
N THR A 280 11.06 -11.20 -16.98
CA THR A 280 10.36 -9.92 -17.12
C THR A 280 8.86 -10.10 -17.36
N GLY A 281 8.12 -9.06 -17.77
CA GLY A 281 6.67 -9.12 -18.03
C GLY A 281 5.80 -8.22 -17.14
N GLY A 282 6.42 -7.23 -16.50
CA GLY A 282 5.81 -6.19 -15.69
C GLY A 282 6.85 -5.12 -15.36
N THR A 283 6.62 -4.30 -14.34
CA THR A 283 7.61 -3.33 -13.83
C THR A 283 8.68 -3.95 -12.95
N HIS A 284 8.35 -5.08 -12.31
CA HIS A 284 9.23 -5.84 -11.41
C HIS A 284 9.68 -7.15 -12.05
N HIS A 285 10.93 -7.51 -11.81
CA HIS A 285 11.58 -8.66 -12.44
C HIS A 285 12.12 -9.63 -11.40
N SER A 286 12.42 -10.85 -11.86
CA SER A 286 13.14 -11.87 -11.08
C SER A 286 14.32 -12.39 -11.88
N VAL A 287 15.28 -13.03 -11.23
CA VAL A 287 16.36 -13.79 -11.90
C VAL A 287 16.33 -15.23 -11.44
N ALA A 288 16.29 -16.18 -12.37
CA ALA A 288 16.46 -17.60 -12.08
C ALA A 288 17.91 -18.02 -12.37
N VAL A 289 18.55 -18.62 -11.37
CA VAL A 289 19.90 -19.20 -11.48
C VAL A 289 19.77 -20.73 -11.40
N GLU A 290 20.20 -21.39 -12.46
CA GLU A 290 20.16 -22.84 -12.62
C GLU A 290 21.31 -23.49 -11.85
N GLU A 291 20.98 -24.26 -10.82
CA GLU A 291 21.92 -25.16 -10.14
C GLU A 291 21.78 -26.59 -10.68
N LYS A 292 22.62 -27.52 -10.21
CA LYS A 292 22.65 -28.91 -10.70
C LYS A 292 21.28 -29.60 -10.66
N ASP A 293 20.60 -29.53 -9.53
CA ASP A 293 19.36 -30.25 -9.23
C ASP A 293 18.20 -29.33 -8.84
N HIS A 294 18.39 -28.00 -8.83
CA HIS A 294 17.39 -27.03 -8.41
C HIS A 294 17.60 -25.66 -9.06
N VAL A 295 16.71 -24.72 -8.73
CA VAL A 295 16.80 -23.31 -9.10
C VAL A 295 16.88 -22.46 -7.83
N VAL A 296 17.75 -21.45 -7.87
CA VAL A 296 17.72 -20.31 -6.94
C VAL A 296 17.04 -19.15 -7.65
N LEU A 297 15.89 -18.72 -7.14
CA LEU A 297 15.19 -17.56 -7.66
C LEU A 297 15.59 -16.33 -6.86
N ILE A 298 15.82 -15.22 -7.54
CA ILE A 298 16.12 -13.93 -6.94
C ILE A 298 14.93 -13.04 -7.22
N GLU A 299 14.28 -12.61 -6.14
CA GLU A 299 13.06 -11.81 -6.04
C GLU A 299 11.74 -12.50 -6.35
N ALA A 300 10.72 -12.18 -5.55
CA ALA A 300 9.34 -12.67 -5.68
C ALA A 300 8.33 -11.49 -5.56
N PRO A 301 8.25 -10.64 -6.61
CA PRO A 301 7.55 -9.37 -6.50
C PRO A 301 6.03 -9.50 -6.65
N LEU A 302 5.34 -8.42 -6.26
CA LEU A 302 3.91 -8.15 -6.47
C LEU A 302 2.93 -9.06 -5.71
N ASN A 303 2.60 -10.23 -6.26
CA ASN A 303 1.45 -11.03 -5.80
C ASN A 303 1.53 -12.50 -6.27
N GLU A 304 0.54 -13.30 -5.85
CA GLU A 304 0.46 -14.72 -6.17
C GLU A 304 0.35 -14.99 -7.68
N GLU A 305 -0.44 -14.21 -8.43
CA GLU A 305 -0.60 -14.42 -9.86
C GLU A 305 0.71 -14.23 -10.62
N ARG A 306 1.51 -13.22 -10.24
CA ARG A 306 2.87 -13.03 -10.77
C ARG A 306 3.77 -14.20 -10.39
N SER A 307 3.77 -14.62 -9.13
CA SER A 307 4.58 -15.76 -8.65
C SER A 307 4.24 -17.06 -9.37
N LEU A 308 2.96 -17.34 -9.61
CA LEU A 308 2.52 -18.54 -10.34
C LEU A 308 3.00 -18.53 -11.80
N ALA A 309 2.93 -17.37 -12.46
CA ALA A 309 3.46 -17.22 -13.81
C ALA A 309 4.99 -17.39 -13.85
N VAL A 310 5.72 -16.94 -12.82
CA VAL A 310 7.17 -17.15 -12.69
C VAL A 310 7.48 -18.63 -12.47
N ILE A 311 6.78 -19.31 -11.56
CA ILE A 311 6.94 -20.75 -11.31
C ILE A 311 6.71 -21.54 -12.60
N GLN A 312 5.63 -21.22 -13.33
CA GLN A 312 5.35 -21.86 -14.61
C GLN A 312 6.50 -21.63 -15.59
N LYS A 313 6.94 -20.38 -15.77
CA LYS A 313 8.02 -20.06 -16.71
C LYS A 313 9.31 -20.80 -16.35
N VAL A 314 9.70 -20.82 -15.07
CA VAL A 314 10.89 -21.55 -14.61
C VAL A 314 10.76 -23.04 -14.93
N GLY A 315 9.60 -23.65 -14.70
CA GLY A 315 9.35 -25.05 -15.06
C GLY A 315 9.43 -25.34 -16.56
N GLU A 316 9.10 -24.37 -17.41
CA GLU A 316 9.25 -24.46 -18.87
C GLU A 316 10.72 -24.38 -19.32
N ILE A 317 11.50 -23.45 -18.75
CA ILE A 317 12.89 -23.22 -19.18
C ILE A 317 13.90 -24.16 -18.50
N LEU A 318 13.59 -24.66 -17.30
CA LEU A 318 14.46 -25.52 -16.48
C LEU A 318 13.68 -26.76 -15.99
N PRO A 319 13.24 -27.65 -16.89
CA PRO A 319 12.35 -28.74 -16.55
C PRO A 319 12.98 -29.72 -15.55
N GLY A 320 12.19 -30.14 -14.55
CA GLY A 320 12.59 -31.10 -13.53
C GLY A 320 13.40 -30.53 -12.37
N LYS A 321 13.74 -29.24 -12.39
CA LYS A 321 14.46 -28.55 -11.30
C LYS A 321 13.49 -27.73 -10.44
N PRO A 322 13.26 -28.09 -9.17
CA PRO A 322 12.42 -27.29 -8.28
C PRO A 322 13.09 -25.96 -7.92
N ILE A 323 12.29 -24.93 -7.66
CA ILE A 323 12.76 -23.71 -7.00
C ILE A 323 12.99 -24.04 -5.52
N LYS A 324 14.26 -24.18 -5.13
CA LYS A 324 14.63 -24.59 -3.77
C LYS A 324 14.82 -23.38 -2.85
N TYR A 325 15.31 -22.28 -3.40
CA TYR A 325 15.59 -21.04 -2.67
C TYR A 325 14.95 -19.84 -3.38
N VAL A 326 14.43 -18.91 -2.59
CA VAL A 326 14.03 -17.57 -3.07
C VAL A 326 14.77 -16.54 -2.24
N VAL A 327 15.65 -15.76 -2.88
CA VAL A 327 16.34 -14.63 -2.27
C VAL A 327 15.44 -13.41 -2.38
N ASN A 328 15.05 -12.84 -1.24
CA ASN A 328 14.33 -11.58 -1.18
C ASN A 328 15.32 -10.42 -0.99
N SER A 329 15.17 -9.34 -1.75
CA SER A 329 16.04 -8.17 -1.61
C SER A 329 15.71 -7.31 -0.40
N HIS A 330 14.41 -7.11 -0.10
CA HIS A 330 13.92 -6.36 1.07
C HIS A 330 12.39 -6.50 1.26
N VAL A 331 11.89 -6.00 2.41
CA VAL A 331 10.49 -6.11 2.86
C VAL A 331 9.46 -5.24 2.12
N HIS A 332 9.85 -4.35 1.21
CA HIS A 332 8.86 -3.55 0.50
C HIS A 332 7.83 -4.45 -0.21
N PHE A 333 6.57 -4.04 -0.21
CA PHE A 333 5.46 -4.95 -0.55
C PHE A 333 5.46 -5.36 -2.01
N ASP A 334 5.95 -4.49 -2.87
CA ASP A 334 6.15 -4.75 -4.29
C ASP A 334 7.28 -5.75 -4.58
N HIS A 335 8.15 -6.03 -3.60
CA HIS A 335 9.22 -7.05 -3.68
C HIS A 335 8.95 -8.28 -2.81
N SER A 336 8.02 -8.21 -1.86
CA SER A 336 7.74 -9.31 -0.92
C SER A 336 6.36 -9.96 -1.07
N GLY A 337 5.45 -9.33 -1.82
CA GLY A 337 4.07 -9.80 -1.97
C GLY A 337 3.91 -11.17 -2.62
N GLY A 338 4.93 -11.66 -3.35
CA GLY A 338 4.91 -12.98 -3.97
C GLY A 338 5.50 -14.12 -3.11
N LEU A 339 6.15 -13.81 -1.99
CA LEU A 339 6.96 -14.79 -1.23
C LEU A 339 6.16 -15.98 -0.72
N ARG A 340 4.93 -15.75 -0.25
CA ARG A 340 4.07 -16.80 0.32
C ARG A 340 3.77 -17.91 -0.69
N THR A 341 3.57 -17.57 -1.96
CA THR A 341 3.37 -18.55 -3.03
C THR A 341 4.58 -19.48 -3.21
N PHE A 342 5.80 -18.98 -3.02
CA PHE A 342 7.01 -19.80 -3.09
C PHE A 342 7.23 -20.66 -1.85
N VAL A 343 6.78 -20.21 -0.68
CA VAL A 343 6.68 -21.07 0.51
C VAL A 343 5.75 -22.25 0.23
N ASP A 344 4.59 -22.01 -0.40
CA ASP A 344 3.72 -23.12 -0.82
C ASP A 344 4.43 -24.04 -1.83
N ALA A 345 5.19 -23.48 -2.77
CA ALA A 345 5.98 -24.25 -3.73
C ALA A 345 7.11 -25.08 -3.07
N GLY A 346 7.38 -24.88 -1.77
CA GLY A 346 8.37 -25.63 -0.99
C GLY A 346 9.74 -24.98 -0.92
N ALA A 347 9.88 -23.74 -1.39
CA ALA A 347 11.14 -23.01 -1.34
C ALA A 347 11.49 -22.56 0.09
N THR A 348 12.80 -22.43 0.34
CA THR A 348 13.34 -21.76 1.52
C THR A 348 13.59 -20.30 1.19
N ILE A 349 13.08 -19.40 2.03
CA ILE A 349 13.23 -17.96 1.84
C ILE A 349 14.56 -17.51 2.43
N VAL A 350 15.37 -16.86 1.60
CA VAL A 350 16.68 -16.32 1.96
C VAL A 350 16.52 -14.80 2.09
N THR A 351 16.67 -14.27 3.30
CA THR A 351 16.40 -12.86 3.61
C THR A 351 17.24 -12.38 4.78
N GLN A 352 17.25 -11.08 5.05
CA GLN A 352 17.94 -10.54 6.22
C GLN A 352 17.28 -10.98 7.53
N THR A 353 18.09 -11.10 8.59
CA THR A 353 17.60 -11.44 9.93
C THR A 353 16.51 -10.47 10.41
N ILE A 354 16.64 -9.18 10.11
CA ILE A 354 15.63 -8.17 10.49
C ILE A 354 14.30 -8.34 9.73
N SER A 355 14.34 -8.82 8.49
CA SER A 355 13.17 -9.06 7.65
C SER A 355 12.46 -10.37 8.01
N LYS A 356 13.21 -11.39 8.44
CA LYS A 356 12.65 -12.67 8.91
C LYS A 356 11.62 -12.45 10.02
N ALA A 357 11.97 -11.66 11.04
CA ALA A 357 11.06 -11.40 12.17
C ALA A 357 9.75 -10.76 11.71
N PHE A 358 9.84 -9.83 10.75
CA PHE A 358 8.66 -9.21 10.13
C PHE A 358 7.81 -10.27 9.41
N TYR A 359 8.39 -11.13 8.56
CA TYR A 359 7.65 -12.18 7.85
C TYR A 359 7.01 -13.20 8.78
N GLU A 360 7.73 -13.66 9.81
CA GLU A 360 7.20 -14.57 10.82
C GLU A 360 5.98 -13.96 11.54
N GLN A 361 5.95 -12.65 11.75
CA GLN A 361 4.81 -11.96 12.32
C GLN A 361 3.66 -11.84 11.30
N VAL A 362 3.89 -11.22 10.14
CA VAL A 362 2.80 -10.87 9.22
C VAL A 362 2.18 -12.11 8.55
N TRP A 363 2.90 -13.21 8.41
CA TRP A 363 2.32 -14.44 7.85
C TRP A 363 1.43 -15.22 8.83
N THR A 364 1.33 -14.77 10.08
CA THR A 364 0.29 -15.26 11.02
C THR A 364 -1.06 -14.56 10.84
N LEU A 365 -1.08 -13.44 10.10
CA LEU A 365 -2.31 -12.70 9.83
C LEU A 365 -3.24 -13.53 8.93
N PRO A 366 -4.57 -13.35 9.04
CA PRO A 366 -5.54 -14.04 8.20
C PRO A 366 -5.45 -13.57 6.74
N HIS A 367 -5.62 -14.49 5.80
CA HIS A 367 -5.77 -14.21 4.36
C HIS A 367 -7.09 -14.86 3.92
N THR A 368 -8.22 -14.33 4.37
CA THR A 368 -9.55 -14.90 4.12
C THR A 368 -10.35 -14.14 3.08
N LEU A 369 -10.00 -12.88 2.79
CA LEU A 369 -10.60 -12.11 1.71
C LEU A 369 -10.23 -12.71 0.35
N HIS A 370 -8.92 -12.80 0.05
CA HIS A 370 -8.37 -13.49 -1.11
C HIS A 370 -7.32 -14.52 -0.66
N PRO A 371 -7.72 -15.75 -0.31
CA PRO A 371 -6.80 -16.75 0.20
C PRO A 371 -5.79 -17.19 -0.88
N ASP A 372 -4.50 -16.98 -0.58
CA ASP A 372 -3.40 -17.47 -1.40
C ASP A 372 -3.15 -18.97 -1.18
N ARG A 373 -2.26 -19.57 -1.99
CA ARG A 373 -1.94 -21.01 -1.87
C ARG A 373 -1.34 -21.38 -0.53
N LEU A 374 -0.61 -20.48 0.11
CA LEU A 374 -0.05 -20.73 1.44
C LEU A 374 -1.14 -20.78 2.52
N ALA A 375 -2.12 -19.88 2.46
CA ALA A 375 -3.29 -19.90 3.34
C ALA A 375 -4.07 -21.21 3.20
N ALA A 376 -4.19 -21.73 1.97
CA ALA A 376 -4.83 -23.00 1.69
C ALA A 376 -4.01 -24.21 2.19
N SER A 377 -2.70 -24.25 1.90
CA SER A 377 -1.86 -25.41 2.18
C SER A 377 -1.35 -25.49 3.62
N LYS A 378 -1.31 -24.35 4.33
CA LYS A 378 -0.83 -24.20 5.71
C LYS A 378 0.58 -24.74 5.92
N LYS A 379 1.40 -24.80 4.87
CA LYS A 379 2.80 -25.20 4.96
C LYS A 379 3.56 -24.21 5.85
N ALA A 380 4.51 -24.73 6.62
CA ALA A 380 5.38 -23.89 7.43
C ALA A 380 6.46 -23.25 6.54
N ALA A 381 6.67 -21.94 6.73
CA ALA A 381 7.78 -21.23 6.12
C ALA A 381 9.14 -21.76 6.61
N LYS A 382 10.11 -21.81 5.70
CA LYS A 382 11.51 -22.09 6.01
C LYS A 382 12.32 -20.85 5.66
N PHE A 383 13.24 -20.48 6.54
CA PHE A 383 14.09 -19.33 6.36
C PHE A 383 15.57 -19.71 6.49
N GLU A 384 16.39 -19.17 5.60
CA GLU A 384 17.82 -19.00 5.80
C GLU A 384 18.08 -17.50 5.94
N SER A 385 18.35 -17.03 7.17
CA SER A 385 18.58 -15.62 7.43
C SER A 385 20.06 -15.29 7.62
N TYR A 386 20.45 -14.09 7.20
CA TYR A 386 21.81 -13.58 7.33
C TYR A 386 21.82 -12.11 7.80
N GLU A 387 22.96 -11.63 8.28
CA GLU A 387 23.13 -10.21 8.70
C GLU A 387 23.98 -9.40 7.72
N HIS A 388 24.98 -10.03 7.10
CA HIS A 388 25.98 -9.34 6.27
C HIS A 388 26.15 -10.01 4.91
N LYS A 389 26.40 -11.32 4.91
CA LYS A 389 26.59 -12.13 3.70
C LYS A 389 25.95 -13.50 3.89
N HIS A 390 25.38 -14.03 2.82
CA HIS A 390 25.02 -15.44 2.66
C HIS A 390 25.58 -15.97 1.34
N VAL A 391 25.77 -17.28 1.24
CA VAL A 391 26.23 -17.92 0.01
C VAL A 391 25.35 -19.13 -0.28
N LEU A 392 24.84 -19.19 -1.50
CA LEU A 392 24.08 -20.32 -2.04
C LEU A 392 24.82 -20.92 -3.24
N GLY A 393 24.48 -22.16 -3.55
CA GLY A 393 25.09 -22.93 -4.63
C GLY A 393 26.23 -23.83 -4.12
N GLU A 394 26.26 -25.07 -4.59
CA GLU A 394 27.38 -26.01 -4.37
C GLU A 394 27.95 -26.49 -5.73
N GLY A 395 27.72 -25.71 -6.80
CA GLY A 395 27.98 -26.09 -8.18
C GLY A 395 28.59 -24.99 -9.06
N ASP A 396 28.03 -24.79 -10.25
CA ASP A 396 28.58 -23.94 -11.33
C ASP A 396 28.45 -22.43 -11.08
N HIS A 397 27.54 -22.01 -10.21
CA HIS A 397 27.36 -20.62 -9.78
C HIS A 397 27.57 -20.50 -8.26
N ASN A 398 28.49 -19.62 -7.86
CA ASN A 398 28.58 -19.17 -6.48
C ASN A 398 27.66 -17.96 -6.32
N ILE A 399 26.56 -18.08 -5.57
CA ILE A 399 25.55 -17.03 -5.46
C ILE A 399 25.75 -16.31 -4.13
N GLU A 400 26.37 -15.14 -4.16
CA GLU A 400 26.64 -14.37 -2.96
C GLU A 400 25.54 -13.34 -2.71
N VAL A 401 24.89 -13.39 -1.55
CA VAL A 401 23.91 -12.39 -1.13
C VAL A 401 24.58 -11.46 -0.12
N HIS A 402 24.53 -10.15 -0.35
CA HIS A 402 25.20 -9.16 0.49
C HIS A 402 24.25 -8.05 0.92
N HIS A 403 24.33 -7.67 2.19
CA HIS A 403 23.67 -6.49 2.72
C HIS A 403 24.29 -5.21 2.13
N ILE A 404 23.45 -4.33 1.57
CA ILE A 404 23.80 -2.94 1.23
C ILE A 404 23.69 -2.05 2.48
N ALA A 405 24.72 -2.07 3.32
CA ALA A 405 24.74 -1.31 4.56
C ALA A 405 24.64 0.21 4.32
N GLY A 406 23.80 0.88 5.13
CA GLY A 406 23.60 2.34 5.08
C GLY A 406 22.70 2.81 3.94
N SER A 407 21.94 1.90 3.32
CA SER A 407 20.97 2.24 2.29
C SER A 407 19.93 3.23 2.81
N GLY A 408 19.73 4.33 2.08
CA GLY A 408 18.66 5.29 2.36
C GLY A 408 17.27 4.79 1.95
N HIS A 409 17.20 3.66 1.24
CA HIS A 409 15.95 3.07 0.74
C HIS A 409 15.30 2.19 1.80
N SER A 410 16.01 1.16 2.27
CA SER A 410 15.59 0.23 3.33
C SER A 410 16.79 -0.35 4.08
N ASP A 411 16.65 -0.58 5.38
CA ASP A 411 17.70 -1.10 6.28
C ASP A 411 18.05 -2.57 6.02
N ASP A 412 17.20 -3.29 5.29
CA ASP A 412 17.39 -4.69 4.91
C ASP A 412 17.78 -4.88 3.44
N LEU A 413 18.02 -3.82 2.68
CA LEU A 413 18.28 -3.93 1.25
C LEU A 413 19.52 -4.78 0.96
N ALA A 414 19.34 -5.78 0.10
CA ALA A 414 20.39 -6.68 -0.33
C ALA A 414 20.67 -6.59 -1.83
N LEU A 415 21.91 -6.91 -2.21
CA LEU A 415 22.29 -7.26 -3.58
C LEU A 415 22.67 -8.74 -3.65
N VAL A 416 22.54 -9.32 -4.83
CA VAL A 416 23.10 -10.64 -5.16
C VAL A 416 24.24 -10.47 -6.16
N TYR A 417 25.34 -11.17 -5.97
CA TYR A 417 26.50 -11.15 -6.84
C TYR A 417 26.83 -12.56 -7.31
N LEU A 418 27.00 -12.70 -8.63
CA LEU A 418 27.45 -13.92 -9.29
C LEU A 418 28.88 -13.71 -9.81
N PRO A 419 29.92 -14.21 -9.12
CA PRO A 419 31.31 -13.90 -9.44
C PRO A 419 31.76 -14.40 -10.82
N LYS A 420 31.29 -15.58 -11.25
CA LYS A 420 31.63 -16.16 -12.55
C LYS A 420 31.06 -15.32 -13.70
N GLU A 421 29.85 -14.82 -13.53
CA GLU A 421 29.14 -13.99 -14.52
C GLU A 421 29.45 -12.50 -14.42
N LYS A 422 30.18 -12.10 -13.36
CA LYS A 422 30.48 -10.70 -13.02
C LYS A 422 29.23 -9.83 -13.01
N LEU A 423 28.17 -10.39 -12.43
CA LEU A 423 26.82 -9.85 -12.47
C LEU A 423 26.35 -9.51 -11.05
N VAL A 424 25.92 -8.26 -10.85
CA VAL A 424 25.12 -7.87 -9.69
C VAL A 424 23.64 -7.90 -10.05
N ILE A 425 22.80 -8.36 -9.15
CA ILE A 425 21.34 -8.35 -9.26
C ILE A 425 20.84 -7.57 -8.04
N GLU A 426 20.02 -6.55 -8.28
CA GLU A 426 19.52 -5.68 -7.22
C GLU A 426 18.16 -5.09 -7.58
N ALA A 427 17.39 -4.75 -6.55
CA ALA A 427 16.04 -4.24 -6.68
C ALA A 427 15.99 -2.72 -6.86
N ASP A 428 16.00 -1.99 -5.75
CA ASP A 428 15.74 -0.55 -5.70
C ASP A 428 17.02 0.27 -5.42
N ALA A 429 18.20 -0.34 -5.55
CA ALA A 429 19.46 0.38 -5.38
C ALA A 429 19.82 1.17 -6.65
N TYR A 430 19.45 0.67 -7.83
CA TYR A 430 19.61 1.36 -9.11
C TYR A 430 18.51 0.95 -10.11
N THR A 431 17.83 1.93 -10.70
CA THR A 431 16.89 1.68 -11.81
C THR A 431 17.54 2.18 -13.11
N PRO A 432 18.06 1.29 -13.97
CA PRO A 432 18.67 1.70 -15.22
C PRO A 432 17.67 2.41 -16.13
N ALA A 433 18.03 3.59 -16.61
CA ALA A 433 17.25 4.31 -17.60
C ALA A 433 17.28 3.59 -18.97
N ALA A 434 16.44 4.05 -19.90
CA ALA A 434 16.49 3.62 -21.29
C ALA A 434 17.92 3.80 -21.87
N VAL A 435 18.33 2.90 -22.77
CA VAL A 435 19.66 2.97 -23.40
C VAL A 435 19.84 4.33 -24.09
N GLY A 436 20.95 5.00 -23.79
CA GLY A 436 21.26 6.33 -24.33
C GLY A 436 20.52 7.49 -23.68
N ALA A 437 19.73 7.27 -22.63
CA ALA A 437 19.16 8.35 -21.84
C ALA A 437 20.28 9.23 -21.23
N PRO A 438 20.08 10.57 -21.14
CA PRO A 438 21.04 11.44 -20.51
C PRO A 438 21.22 11.10 -19.03
N ALA A 439 22.44 11.25 -18.52
CA ALA A 439 22.72 11.11 -17.10
C ALA A 439 21.84 12.06 -16.27
N PRO A 440 21.37 11.63 -15.09
CA PRO A 440 20.58 12.49 -14.22
C PRO A 440 21.41 13.68 -13.75
N LYS A 441 20.76 14.84 -13.59
CA LYS A 441 21.42 16.07 -13.11
C LYS A 441 22.00 15.91 -11.70
N THR A 442 21.33 15.11 -10.87
CA THR A 442 21.74 14.83 -9.50
C THR A 442 21.83 13.31 -9.35
N PRO A 443 22.98 12.77 -8.91
CA PRO A 443 23.11 11.36 -8.58
C PRO A 443 22.06 10.91 -7.57
N ASN A 444 21.43 9.75 -7.83
CA ASN A 444 20.59 9.11 -6.83
C ASN A 444 21.48 8.55 -5.71
N PRO A 445 21.30 8.94 -4.43
CA PRO A 445 22.12 8.45 -3.33
C PRO A 445 22.06 6.93 -3.14
N PHE A 446 20.96 6.26 -3.52
CA PHE A 446 20.87 4.79 -3.46
C PHE A 446 21.86 4.14 -4.42
N SER A 447 21.96 4.69 -5.64
CA SER A 447 22.87 4.19 -6.68
C SER A 447 24.33 4.53 -6.36
N VAL A 448 24.58 5.65 -5.69
CA VAL A 448 25.91 5.96 -5.12
C VAL A 448 26.29 4.91 -4.08
N ASN A 449 25.38 4.59 -3.15
CA ASN A 449 25.60 3.61 -2.09
C ASN A 449 25.79 2.18 -2.64
N LEU A 450 25.08 1.79 -3.71
CA LEU A 450 25.33 0.54 -4.44
C LEU A 450 26.77 0.47 -4.96
N TYR A 451 27.21 1.51 -5.67
CA TYR A 451 28.56 1.56 -6.23
C TYR A 451 29.64 1.51 -5.14
N GLU A 452 29.44 2.23 -4.03
CA GLU A 452 30.35 2.20 -2.88
C GLU A 452 30.38 0.83 -2.20
N THR A 453 29.25 0.14 -2.14
CA THR A 453 29.16 -1.23 -1.63
C THR A 453 29.95 -2.21 -2.52
N ILE A 454 29.78 -2.13 -3.85
CA ILE A 454 30.56 -2.90 -4.83
C ILE A 454 32.07 -2.69 -4.62
N GLN A 455 32.50 -1.43 -4.46
CA GLN A 455 33.90 -1.08 -4.23
C GLN A 455 34.42 -1.61 -2.90
N LYS A 456 33.66 -1.43 -1.81
CA LYS A 456 34.03 -1.86 -0.45
C LYS A 456 34.17 -3.38 -0.34
N LEU A 457 33.31 -4.12 -1.02
CA LEU A 457 33.35 -5.58 -1.07
C LEU A 457 34.39 -6.12 -2.06
N GLY A 458 34.96 -5.27 -2.92
CA GLY A 458 35.93 -5.67 -3.93
C GLY A 458 35.36 -6.58 -5.02
N LEU A 459 34.09 -6.38 -5.39
CA LEU A 459 33.41 -7.21 -6.39
C LEU A 459 33.89 -6.85 -7.81
N ASP A 460 34.20 -7.85 -8.64
CA ASP A 460 34.54 -7.68 -10.05
C ASP A 460 33.25 -7.70 -10.90
N VAL A 461 32.65 -6.53 -11.08
CA VAL A 461 31.33 -6.37 -11.70
C VAL A 461 31.46 -5.79 -13.11
N GLU A 462 30.83 -6.45 -14.08
CA GLU A 462 30.70 -5.95 -15.45
C GLU A 462 29.27 -5.48 -15.75
N ARG A 463 28.27 -6.19 -15.20
CA ARG A 463 26.85 -5.96 -15.48
C ARG A 463 26.01 -5.91 -14.21
N ILE A 464 24.89 -5.22 -14.29
CA ILE A 464 23.87 -5.10 -13.25
C ILE A 464 22.53 -5.47 -13.86
N ALA A 465 21.87 -6.49 -13.33
CA ALA A 465 20.48 -6.79 -13.63
C ALA A 465 19.60 -6.06 -12.61
N GLY A 466 19.10 -4.87 -12.99
CA GLY A 466 18.12 -4.15 -12.18
C GLY A 466 16.79 -4.88 -12.21
N LEU A 467 16.18 -5.12 -11.05
CA LEU A 467 14.86 -5.75 -10.98
C LEU A 467 13.72 -4.77 -11.27
N HIS A 468 14.07 -3.49 -11.41
CA HIS A 468 13.32 -2.52 -12.20
C HIS A 468 14.10 -2.15 -13.46
N GLY A 469 13.42 -2.12 -14.60
CA GLY A 469 14.00 -1.64 -15.85
C GLY A 469 14.66 -2.74 -16.69
N ARG A 470 15.99 -2.81 -16.68
CA ARG A 470 16.75 -3.70 -17.58
C ARG A 470 18.11 -4.10 -17.02
N VAL A 471 18.80 -4.97 -17.75
CA VAL A 471 20.23 -5.18 -17.57
C VAL A 471 21.03 -3.97 -18.10
N ALA A 472 22.01 -3.52 -17.32
CA ALA A 472 22.90 -2.42 -17.64
C ALA A 472 24.37 -2.79 -17.34
N SER A 473 25.31 -2.04 -17.92
CA SER A 473 26.73 -2.15 -17.60
C SER A 473 27.08 -1.40 -16.30
N LEU A 474 28.18 -1.77 -15.66
CA LEU A 474 28.71 -1.01 -14.53
C LEU A 474 29.06 0.44 -14.92
N ASP A 475 29.47 0.68 -16.17
CA ASP A 475 29.80 2.03 -16.67
C ASP A 475 28.57 2.92 -16.81
N GLU A 476 27.39 2.34 -17.08
CA GLU A 476 26.12 3.08 -17.02
C GLU A 476 25.80 3.52 -15.59
N LEU A 477 26.03 2.66 -14.59
CA LEU A 477 25.91 3.08 -13.17
C LEU A 477 26.91 4.20 -12.85
N ARG A 478 28.19 4.06 -13.23
CA ARG A 478 29.21 5.11 -13.03
C ARG A 478 28.81 6.43 -13.68
N THR A 479 28.26 6.37 -14.88
CA THR A 479 27.73 7.55 -15.59
C THR A 479 26.54 8.16 -14.84
N ALA A 480 25.61 7.33 -14.37
CA ALA A 480 24.43 7.77 -13.62
C ALA A 480 24.79 8.48 -12.29
N ILE A 481 25.92 8.13 -11.68
CA ILE A 481 26.40 8.75 -10.44
C ILE A 481 27.51 9.81 -10.65
N GLY A 482 27.80 10.18 -11.89
CA GLY A 482 28.81 11.20 -12.22
C GLY A 482 30.26 10.78 -11.92
N ARG A 483 30.57 9.48 -11.91
CA ARG A 483 31.92 8.91 -11.68
C ARG A 483 32.56 8.33 -12.95
N GLN A 484 32.42 8.98 -14.10
CA GLN A 484 33.11 8.53 -15.32
C GLN A 484 34.62 8.53 -15.12
N THR A 485 35.28 7.43 -15.44
CA THR A 485 36.72 7.42 -15.70
C THR A 485 36.96 8.18 -16.99
N ALA A 486 37.87 9.15 -16.98
CA ALA A 486 38.32 9.79 -18.22
C ALA A 486 38.73 8.69 -19.22
N ALA A 487 38.22 8.76 -20.45
CA ALA A 487 38.64 7.85 -21.51
C ALA A 487 40.15 8.05 -21.72
N ASN A 488 40.93 7.00 -21.49
CA ASN A 488 42.37 6.95 -21.82
C ASN A 488 42.57 6.75 -23.32
#